data_AF-A0A347AHH8-F1
#
_entry.id   AF-A0A347AHH8-F1
#
_cell.length_a   1.000
_cell.length_b   1.000
_cell.length_c   1.000
_cell.angle_alpha   90.00
_cell.angle_beta   90.00
_cell.angle_gamma   90.00
#
_symmetry.space_group_name_H-M   'P 1'
#
loop_
_entity.id
_entity.type
_entity.pdbx_description
1 polymer ?
#
loop_
_entity_poly.entity_id
_entity_poly.type
_entity_poly.pdbx_seq_one_letter_code
_entity_poly.pdbx_strand_id
1 'polypeptide(L)'
;MYKLSLFTVVFILTISLSICTAVAPLNTFLSPDNYDVIKYFNRIAELPYRGDVTTSKPKTPAQLWNLGYGDCDDKAVAFLDYLYNKGERKLFLVNLKHKSGKYSHACLIWNNRIYDPTIQPTIYNMDQKRYFDTLKDYRFTSHTEQPYKPL
;
A
#
# COMPACT_ATOMS: atom_id res chain seq x y z
N MET A 1 -40.01 -25.21 56.05
CA MET A 1 -40.85 -24.52 55.05
C MET A 1 -39.95 -23.68 54.15
N TYR A 2 -39.53 -24.21 53.01
CA TYR A 2 -38.92 -23.44 51.92
C TYR A 2 -39.50 -23.95 50.61
N LYS A 3 -40.50 -23.26 50.06
CA LYS A 3 -40.98 -23.50 48.71
C LYS A 3 -40.08 -22.71 47.77
N LEU A 4 -38.95 -23.32 47.38
CA LEU A 4 -38.14 -22.82 46.28
C LEU A 4 -38.97 -22.96 45.00
N SER A 5 -39.37 -21.84 44.41
CA SER A 5 -40.22 -21.84 43.23
C SER A 5 -39.43 -22.43 42.05
N LEU A 6 -39.98 -23.48 41.45
CA LEU A 6 -39.41 -24.18 40.28
C LEU A 6 -39.21 -23.25 39.06
N PHE A 7 -39.80 -22.05 39.09
CA PHE A 7 -39.69 -21.02 38.06
C PHE A 7 -38.35 -20.29 38.03
N THR A 8 -37.59 -20.27 39.14
CA THR A 8 -36.31 -19.56 39.20
C THR A 8 -35.15 -20.36 38.59
N VAL A 9 -35.27 -21.70 38.53
CA VAL A 9 -34.21 -22.59 38.03
C VAL A 9 -34.18 -22.63 36.49
N VAL A 10 -35.31 -22.39 35.82
CA VAL A 10 -35.39 -22.44 34.35
C VAL A 10 -34.89 -21.15 33.68
N PHE A 11 -34.97 -20.00 34.36
CA PHE A 11 -34.49 -18.72 33.81
C PHE A 11 -32.96 -18.58 33.84
N ILE A 12 -32.27 -19.41 34.62
CA ILE A 12 -30.80 -19.44 34.71
C ILE A 12 -30.19 -20.34 33.62
N LEU A 13 -30.98 -21.22 33.00
CA LEU A 13 -30.53 -22.13 31.94
C LEU A 13 -30.77 -21.63 30.50
N THR A 14 -31.54 -20.55 30.31
CA THR A 14 -31.70 -19.85 29.03
C THR A 14 -30.74 -18.68 28.83
N ILE A 15 -29.77 -18.52 29.74
CA ILE A 15 -28.44 -18.00 29.37
C ILE A 15 -27.70 -19.15 28.67
N SER A 16 -28.33 -19.71 27.64
CA SER A 16 -27.66 -20.23 26.47
C SER A 16 -26.81 -19.08 25.96
N LEU A 17 -25.61 -18.94 26.53
CA LEU A 17 -24.35 -19.12 25.85
C LEU A 17 -24.40 -18.88 24.33
N SER A 18 -25.06 -17.81 23.90
CA SER A 18 -24.72 -17.05 22.71
C SER A 18 -23.40 -16.37 23.01
N ILE A 19 -22.37 -17.20 23.16
CA ILE A 19 -21.03 -16.82 22.75
C ILE A 19 -21.19 -16.71 21.23
N CYS A 20 -21.75 -15.57 20.79
CA CYS A 20 -21.31 -14.94 19.56
C CYS A 20 -19.82 -14.73 19.78
N THR A 21 -19.04 -15.78 19.54
CA THR A 21 -17.65 -15.67 19.17
C THR A 21 -17.74 -14.88 17.87
N ALA A 22 -17.74 -13.56 18.00
CA ALA A 22 -17.33 -12.69 16.92
C ALA A 22 -15.90 -13.13 16.64
N VAL A 23 -15.76 -14.12 15.77
CA VAL A 23 -14.49 -14.51 15.19
C VAL A 23 -14.10 -13.25 14.45
N ALA A 24 -13.29 -12.42 15.10
CA ALA A 24 -12.71 -11.26 14.45
C ALA A 24 -12.14 -11.80 13.15
N PRO A 25 -12.56 -11.26 11.99
CA PRO A 25 -12.08 -11.78 10.71
C PRO A 25 -10.56 -11.82 10.83
N LEU A 26 -9.99 -12.99 10.60
CA LEU A 26 -8.55 -13.16 10.59
C LEU A 26 -8.05 -12.17 9.54
N ASN A 27 -7.52 -11.03 9.99
CA ASN A 27 -6.95 -10.04 9.11
C ASN A 27 -5.68 -10.68 8.56
N THR A 28 -5.82 -11.43 7.48
CA THR A 28 -4.69 -11.94 6.72
C THR A 28 -4.00 -10.73 6.14
N PHE A 29 -2.90 -10.32 6.78
CA PHE A 29 -2.03 -9.28 6.26
C PHE A 29 -1.65 -9.63 4.82
N LEU A 30 -1.76 -8.65 3.92
CA LEU A 30 -1.37 -8.87 2.54
C LEU A 30 0.15 -9.05 2.51
N SER A 31 0.61 -10.19 2.02
CA SER A 31 2.04 -10.45 1.88
C SER A 31 2.57 -9.83 0.57
N PRO A 32 3.79 -9.25 0.57
CA PRO A 32 4.50 -8.93 -0.67
C PRO A 32 4.69 -10.14 -1.61
N ASP A 33 4.66 -11.37 -1.10
CA ASP A 33 4.77 -12.58 -1.92
C ASP A 33 3.44 -13.03 -2.53
N ASN A 34 2.36 -12.28 -2.29
CA ASN A 34 1.06 -12.55 -2.90
C ASN A 34 1.15 -12.38 -4.43
N TYR A 35 0.73 -13.43 -5.16
CA TYR A 35 0.81 -13.47 -6.61
C TYR A 35 0.10 -12.29 -7.31
N ASP A 36 -1.08 -11.91 -6.84
CA ASP A 36 -1.84 -10.81 -7.45
C ASP A 36 -1.16 -9.46 -7.23
N VAL A 37 -0.47 -9.28 -6.10
CA VAL A 37 0.31 -8.07 -5.81
C VAL A 37 1.51 -7.95 -6.75
N ILE A 38 2.29 -9.02 -6.91
CA ILE A 38 3.43 -9.07 -7.83
C ILE A 38 2.96 -8.83 -9.26
N LYS A 39 1.89 -9.52 -9.68
CA LYS A 39 1.31 -9.39 -11.02
C LYS A 39 0.86 -7.96 -11.30
N TYR A 40 0.20 -7.31 -10.34
CA TYR A 40 -0.25 -5.93 -10.50
C TYR A 40 0.93 -4.95 -10.57
N PHE A 41 1.95 -5.12 -9.72
CA PHE A 41 3.17 -4.32 -9.78
C PHE A 41 3.86 -4.42 -11.14
N ASN A 42 4.07 -5.64 -11.63
CA ASN A 42 4.72 -5.87 -12.93
C ASN A 42 3.93 -5.23 -14.08
N ARG A 43 2.60 -5.35 -14.06
CA ARG A 43 1.73 -4.73 -15.06
C ARG A 43 1.87 -3.19 -15.08
N ILE A 44 2.05 -2.55 -13.92
CA ILE A 44 2.32 -1.10 -13.85
C ILE A 44 3.73 -0.79 -14.38
N ALA A 45 4.71 -1.60 -14.00
CA ALA A 45 6.09 -1.41 -14.40
C ALA A 45 6.27 -1.49 -15.93
N GLU A 46 5.52 -2.37 -16.59
CA GLU A 46 5.47 -2.55 -18.05
C GLU A 46 4.86 -1.37 -18.82
N LEU A 47 4.09 -0.48 -18.17
CA LEU A 47 3.55 0.69 -18.85
C LEU A 47 4.70 1.60 -19.35
N PRO A 48 4.62 2.17 -20.56
CA PRO A 48 5.59 3.17 -21.03
C PRO A 48 5.74 4.35 -20.05
N TYR A 49 6.98 4.81 -19.88
CA TYR A 49 7.26 6.02 -19.12
C TYR A 49 6.98 7.26 -19.97
N ARG A 50 6.13 8.16 -19.46
CA ARG A 50 5.90 9.47 -20.09
C ARG A 50 5.48 10.50 -19.04
N GLY A 51 6.38 11.46 -18.81
CA GLY A 51 6.14 12.59 -17.91
C GLY A 51 5.08 13.55 -18.44
N ASP A 52 4.29 14.10 -17.52
CA ASP A 52 3.38 15.20 -17.81
C ASP A 52 3.97 16.52 -17.28
N VAL A 53 4.36 17.42 -18.20
CA VAL A 53 4.92 18.73 -17.83
C VAL A 53 3.85 19.78 -17.55
N THR A 54 2.57 19.45 -17.73
CA THR A 54 1.45 20.41 -17.61
C THR A 54 0.82 20.42 -16.22
N THR A 55 1.01 19.35 -15.45
CA THR A 55 0.47 19.19 -14.09
C THR A 55 1.52 18.60 -13.17
N SER A 56 1.51 19.02 -11.91
CA SER A 56 2.31 18.41 -10.83
C SER A 56 1.54 17.37 -10.04
N LYS A 57 0.31 17.05 -10.45
CA LYS A 57 -0.56 16.05 -9.79
C LYS A 57 -0.43 14.71 -10.50
N PRO A 58 -0.20 13.61 -9.74
CA PRO A 58 -0.26 12.27 -10.31
C PRO A 58 -1.65 11.97 -10.87
N LYS A 59 -1.69 11.15 -11.93
CA LYS A 59 -2.91 10.56 -12.48
C LYS A 59 -3.55 9.64 -11.45
N THR A 60 -4.87 9.58 -11.46
CA THR A 60 -5.58 8.50 -10.79
C THR A 60 -5.29 7.16 -11.49
N PRO A 61 -5.45 6.01 -10.80
CA PRO A 61 -5.27 4.72 -11.44
C PRO A 61 -6.14 4.54 -12.70
N ALA A 62 -7.38 5.04 -12.69
CA ALA A 62 -8.27 5.00 -13.85
C ALA A 62 -7.71 5.79 -15.04
N GLN A 63 -7.13 6.98 -14.80
CA GLN A 63 -6.48 7.79 -15.83
C GLN A 63 -5.22 7.12 -16.38
N LEU A 64 -4.36 6.56 -15.51
CA LEU A 64 -3.16 5.83 -15.91
C LEU A 64 -3.51 4.68 -16.87
N TRP A 65 -4.49 3.85 -16.50
CA TRP A 65 -4.89 2.70 -17.32
C TRP A 65 -5.58 3.11 -18.63
N ASN A 66 -6.37 4.18 -18.63
CA ASN A 66 -7.01 4.68 -19.83
C ASN A 66 -6.00 5.27 -20.83
N LEU A 67 -4.98 5.98 -20.35
CA LEU A 67 -3.93 6.56 -21.18
C LEU A 67 -2.87 5.53 -21.61
N GLY A 68 -2.67 4.48 -20.81
CA GLY A 68 -1.69 3.43 -21.10
C GLY A 68 -0.23 3.86 -20.92
N TYR A 69 0.04 4.96 -20.19
CA TYR A 69 1.37 5.44 -19.85
C TYR A 69 1.33 6.30 -18.59
N GLY A 70 2.47 6.45 -17.91
CA GLY A 70 2.64 7.38 -16.79
C GLY A 70 4.11 7.53 -16.39
N ASP A 71 4.40 8.49 -15.54
CA ASP A 71 5.72 8.71 -14.95
C ASP A 71 5.86 8.01 -13.58
N CYS A 72 6.86 8.43 -12.79
CA CYS A 72 7.22 7.77 -11.54
C CYS A 72 6.11 7.86 -10.48
N ASP A 73 5.49 9.02 -10.32
CA ASP A 73 4.45 9.26 -9.34
C ASP A 73 3.10 8.67 -9.78
N ASP A 74 2.74 8.76 -11.07
CA ASP A 74 1.55 8.09 -11.60
C ASP A 74 1.56 6.58 -11.26
N LYS A 75 2.68 5.93 -11.56
CA LYS A 75 2.86 4.49 -11.36
C LYS A 75 2.94 4.11 -9.88
N ALA A 76 3.62 4.91 -9.06
CA ALA A 76 3.68 4.69 -7.61
C ALA A 76 2.29 4.82 -6.97
N VAL A 77 1.52 5.85 -7.36
CA VAL A 77 0.14 6.07 -6.88
C VAL A 77 -0.77 4.93 -7.29
N ALA A 78 -0.67 4.42 -8.52
CA ALA A 78 -1.48 3.28 -8.94
C ALA A 78 -1.24 2.02 -8.09
N PHE A 79 0.02 1.74 -7.71
CA PHE A 79 0.30 0.62 -6.82
C PHE A 79 -0.14 0.86 -5.37
N LEU A 80 0.04 2.08 -4.86
CA LEU A 80 -0.46 2.49 -3.56
C LEU A 80 -1.99 2.36 -3.45
N ASP A 81 -2.73 2.80 -4.46
CA ASP A 81 -4.19 2.68 -4.49
C ASP A 81 -4.64 1.21 -4.49
N TYR A 82 -3.97 0.37 -5.27
CA TYR A 82 -4.22 -1.06 -5.28
C TYR A 82 -4.04 -1.70 -3.89
N LEU A 83 -2.92 -1.41 -3.22
CA LEU A 83 -2.66 -1.91 -1.86
C LEU A 83 -3.68 -1.37 -0.86
N TYR A 84 -4.03 -0.10 -0.96
CA TYR A 84 -5.03 0.53 -0.10
C TYR A 84 -6.40 -0.15 -0.23
N ASN A 85 -6.82 -0.44 -1.46
CA ASN A 85 -8.07 -1.15 -1.75
C ASN A 85 -8.05 -2.62 -1.28
N LYS A 86 -6.86 -3.19 -1.05
CA LYS A 86 -6.68 -4.52 -0.43
C LYS A 86 -6.65 -4.47 1.11
N GLY A 87 -6.83 -3.31 1.71
CA GLY A 87 -6.92 -3.14 3.17
C GLY A 87 -5.64 -2.63 3.82
N GLU A 88 -4.56 -2.42 3.07
CA GLU A 88 -3.31 -1.88 3.61
C GLU A 88 -3.46 -0.40 3.97
N ARG A 89 -2.84 0.02 5.07
CA ARG A 89 -2.97 1.40 5.60
C ARG A 89 -1.64 2.08 5.89
N LYS A 90 -0.57 1.32 6.12
CA LYS A 90 0.78 1.84 6.35
C LYS A 90 1.52 1.95 5.02
N LEU A 91 1.07 2.90 4.22
CA LEU A 91 1.50 3.12 2.85
C LEU A 91 2.04 4.55 2.74
N PHE A 92 3.20 4.72 2.11
CA PHE A 92 3.82 6.03 1.95
C PHE A 92 4.25 6.26 0.51
N LEU A 93 3.90 7.43 -0.03
CA LEU A 93 4.52 7.95 -1.24
C LEU A 93 5.85 8.61 -0.86
N VAL A 94 6.92 8.21 -1.51
CA VAL A 94 8.26 8.74 -1.27
C VAL A 94 8.65 9.63 -2.43
N ASN A 95 8.93 10.89 -2.16
CA ASN A 95 9.47 11.82 -3.14
C ASN A 95 10.97 11.99 -2.90
N LEU A 96 11.76 11.76 -3.93
CA LEU A 96 13.21 11.84 -3.93
C LEU A 96 13.64 13.09 -4.69
N LYS A 97 14.57 13.85 -4.09
CA LYS A 97 15.11 15.05 -4.70
C LYS A 97 16.56 14.82 -5.12
N HIS A 98 16.83 15.02 -6.41
CA HIS A 98 18.19 14.99 -6.93
C HIS A 98 18.94 16.29 -6.55
N LYS A 99 20.26 16.20 -6.30
CA LYS A 99 21.12 17.32 -5.90
C LYS A 99 21.06 18.51 -6.86
N SER A 100 20.85 18.26 -8.16
CA SER A 100 20.75 19.33 -9.17
C SER A 100 19.47 20.18 -9.04
N GLY A 101 18.45 19.69 -8.33
CA GLY A 101 17.13 20.32 -8.26
C GLY A 101 16.31 20.26 -9.55
N LYS A 102 16.85 19.70 -10.64
CA LYS A 102 16.18 19.59 -11.94
C LYS A 102 15.40 18.30 -12.14
N TYR A 103 15.62 17.33 -11.25
CA TYR A 103 15.03 16.00 -11.33
C TYR A 103 14.51 15.61 -9.96
N SER A 104 13.33 15.00 -9.96
CA SER A 104 12.76 14.30 -8.81
C SER A 104 12.33 12.92 -9.25
N HIS A 105 12.16 12.04 -8.28
CA HIS A 105 11.69 10.68 -8.51
C HIS A 105 10.66 10.32 -7.46
N ALA A 106 9.74 9.44 -7.79
CA ALA A 106 8.76 8.93 -6.84
C ALA A 106 8.81 7.40 -6.79
N CYS A 107 8.76 6.88 -5.57
CA CYS A 107 8.58 5.47 -5.28
C CYS A 107 7.64 5.33 -4.07
N LEU A 108 7.44 4.13 -3.54
CA LEU A 108 6.59 3.94 -2.36
C LEU A 108 7.19 3.00 -1.33
N ILE A 109 6.76 3.18 -0.09
CA ILE A 109 7.05 2.29 1.03
C ILE A 109 5.77 1.56 1.44
N TRP A 110 5.90 0.23 1.54
CA TRP A 110 4.90 -0.65 2.14
C TRP A 110 5.63 -1.74 2.94
N ASN A 111 5.20 -2.00 4.18
CA ASN A 111 5.87 -2.95 5.09
C ASN A 111 7.38 -2.70 5.29
N ASN A 112 7.80 -1.42 5.37
CA ASN A 112 9.20 -0.99 5.48
C ASN A 112 10.10 -1.44 4.32
N ARG A 113 9.48 -1.63 3.14
CA ARG A 113 10.15 -2.08 1.92
C ARG A 113 9.83 -1.11 0.79
N ILE A 114 10.79 -0.92 -0.10
CA ILE A 114 10.67 -0.05 -1.27
C ILE A 114 10.13 -0.82 -2.46
N TYR A 115 9.22 -0.16 -3.17
CA TYR A 115 8.71 -0.58 -4.46
C TYR A 115 8.86 0.59 -5.44
N ASP A 116 9.52 0.33 -6.57
CA ASP A 116 9.77 1.30 -7.62
C ASP A 116 9.54 0.65 -9.00
N PRO A 117 8.40 0.92 -9.65
CA PRO A 117 8.05 0.36 -10.95
C PRO A 117 8.74 1.07 -12.13
N THR A 118 9.62 2.04 -11.88
CA THR A 118 10.17 2.92 -12.92
C THR A 118 11.68 2.86 -13.09
N ILE A 119 12.43 2.65 -12.01
CA ILE A 119 13.86 2.36 -12.10
C ILE A 119 14.10 1.04 -12.84
N GLN A 120 15.25 0.90 -13.51
CA GLN A 120 15.62 -0.30 -14.25
C GLN A 120 16.93 -0.90 -13.73
N PRO A 121 16.95 -2.17 -13.27
CA PRO A 121 15.79 -3.07 -13.14
C PRO A 121 14.79 -2.58 -12.09
N THR A 122 13.51 -2.90 -12.28
CA THR A 122 12.42 -2.51 -11.36
C THR A 122 12.66 -3.07 -9.97
N ILE A 123 12.29 -2.31 -8.93
CA ILE A 123 12.55 -2.68 -7.55
C ILE A 123 11.26 -3.15 -6.90
N TYR A 124 11.24 -4.40 -6.47
CA TYR A 124 10.13 -4.99 -5.73
C TYR A 124 10.63 -5.50 -4.38
N ASN A 125 10.02 -5.02 -3.29
CA ASN A 125 10.29 -5.50 -1.93
C ASN A 125 11.76 -5.33 -1.47
N MET A 126 12.42 -4.24 -1.85
CA MET A 126 13.81 -3.97 -1.44
C MET A 126 13.87 -3.37 -0.03
N ASP A 127 14.92 -3.69 0.72
CA ASP A 127 15.24 -2.98 1.97
C ASP A 127 15.41 -1.47 1.75
N GLN A 128 14.75 -0.67 2.58
CA GLN A 128 14.72 0.79 2.45
C GLN A 128 16.11 1.43 2.59
N LYS A 129 16.91 0.97 3.55
CA LYS A 129 18.27 1.50 3.75
C LYS A 129 19.14 1.19 2.54
N ARG A 130 19.12 -0.06 2.06
CA ARG A 130 19.85 -0.47 0.86
C ARG A 130 19.46 0.37 -0.36
N TYR A 131 18.17 0.64 -0.54
CA TYR A 131 17.67 1.45 -1.64
C TYR A 131 18.22 2.88 -1.58
N PHE A 132 18.07 3.56 -0.43
CA PHE A 132 18.57 4.94 -0.28
C PHE A 132 20.08 5.05 -0.33
N ASP A 133 20.82 4.06 0.16
CA ASP A 133 22.27 4.02 0.01
C ASP A 133 22.68 3.92 -1.46
N THR A 134 21.97 3.10 -2.24
CA THR A 134 22.20 2.99 -3.71
C THR A 134 21.92 4.32 -4.40
N LEU A 135 20.89 5.06 -3.99
CA LEU A 135 20.52 6.35 -4.59
C LEU A 135 21.52 7.48 -4.32
N LYS A 136 22.38 7.36 -3.30
CA LYS A 136 23.44 8.36 -3.04
C LYS A 136 24.43 8.42 -4.19
N ASP A 137 24.74 7.29 -4.81
CA ASP A 137 25.63 7.21 -5.97
C ASP A 137 25.06 7.97 -7.19
N TYR A 138 23.73 8.03 -7.28
CA TYR A 138 22.98 8.82 -8.26
C TYR A 138 22.68 10.24 -7.80
N ARG A 139 23.30 10.72 -6.72
CA ARG A 139 23.17 12.08 -6.18
C ARG A 139 21.75 12.48 -5.79
N PHE A 140 20.90 11.53 -5.40
CA PHE A 140 19.69 11.85 -4.63
C PHE A 140 20.09 12.12 -3.19
N THR A 141 19.78 13.31 -2.69
CA THR A 141 20.33 13.82 -1.42
C THR A 141 19.31 13.84 -0.29
N SER A 142 18.02 13.81 -0.63
CA SER A 142 16.94 13.86 0.36
C SER A 142 15.70 13.15 -0.15
N HIS A 143 14.89 12.68 0.79
CA HIS A 143 13.59 12.11 0.52
C HIS A 143 12.55 12.67 1.49
N THR A 144 11.29 12.67 1.08
CA THR A 144 10.15 12.92 1.96
C THR A 144 9.19 11.75 1.86
N GLU A 145 8.69 11.29 3.00
CA GLU A 145 7.69 10.24 3.09
C GLU A 145 6.35 10.87 3.44
N GLN A 146 5.34 10.63 2.61
CA GLN A 146 4.01 11.17 2.80
C GLN A 146 3.04 10.01 2.98
N PRO A 147 2.33 9.91 4.12
CA PRO A 147 1.27 8.92 4.27
C PRO A 147 0.30 9.00 3.11
N TYR A 148 0.08 7.87 2.46
CA TYR A 148 -0.76 7.83 1.27
C TYR A 148 -2.21 8.14 1.61
N LYS A 149 -2.82 8.97 0.77
CA LYS A 149 -4.26 9.25 0.77
C LYS A 149 -4.76 8.97 -0.64
N PRO A 150 -5.83 8.17 -0.80
CA PRO A 150 -6.38 7.90 -2.12
C PRO A 150 -6.78 9.20 -2.83
N LEU A 151 -6.56 9.24 -4.14
CA LEU A 151 -6.86 10.38 -5.01
C LEU A 151 -8.30 10.38 -5.50
#